data_AF-A0A816F5B8-F1
#
_entry.id   AF-A0A816F5B8-F1
#
_cell.length_a   1.000
_cell.length_b   1.000
_cell.length_c   1.000
_cell.angle_alpha   90.00
_cell.angle_beta   90.00
_cell.angle_gamma   90.00
#
_symmetry.space_group_name_H-M   'P 1'
#
loop_
_entity.id
_entity.type
_entity.pdbx_description
1 polymer ?
#
loop_
_entity_poly.entity_id
_entity_poly.type
_entity_poly.pdbx_seq_one_letter_code
_entity_poly.pdbx_strand_id
1 'polypeptide(L)'
;MQALEILSSLSMLSCSIFGALCAITFIIIVIHYPQFWTTTILLAFNSAIAGLIINVASGSQALYQLNSNGNDALCAFRGFLLHAATGLLYQTLCVQTIYRLFVVVYATRRYLQSKRIIISITIIQWLISITFAIPA
;
A
#
# COMPACT_ATOMS: atom_id res chain seq x y z
N MET A 1 8.50 27.73 12.68
CA MET A 1 8.68 26.61 11.71
C MET A 1 8.96 25.30 12.41
N GLN A 2 9.98 25.20 13.28
CA GLN A 2 10.35 23.94 13.97
C GLN A 2 9.20 23.26 14.75
N ALA A 3 8.36 24.01 15.47
CA ALA A 3 7.22 23.43 16.19
C ALA A 3 6.19 22.76 15.25
N LEU A 4 6.01 23.28 14.04
CA LEU A 4 5.11 22.72 13.03
C LEU A 4 5.67 21.42 12.46
N GLU A 5 6.98 21.37 12.21
CA GLU A 5 7.68 20.17 11.73
C GLU A 5 7.57 19.03 12.73
N ILE A 6 7.86 19.29 14.01
CA ILE A 6 7.75 18.30 15.09
C ILE A 6 6.31 17.80 15.22
N LEU A 7 5.32 18.70 15.19
CA LEU A 7 3.91 18.31 15.25
C LEU A 7 3.52 17.43 14.05
N SER A 8 4.00 17.77 12.85
CA SER A 8 3.76 16.99 11.64
C SER A 8 4.37 15.59 11.75
N SER A 9 5.61 15.45 12.21
CA SER A 9 6.30 14.16 12.36
C SER A 9 5.63 13.30 13.43
N LEU A 10 5.20 13.88 14.55
CA LEU A 10 4.43 13.16 15.57
C LEU A 10 3.10 12.66 15.03
N SER A 11 2.36 13.49 14.27
CA SER A 11 1.11 13.08 13.65
C SER A 11 1.29 11.97 12.61
N MET A 12 2.35 12.05 11.79
CA MET A 12 2.72 11.01 10.84
C MET A 12 3.06 9.70 11.55
N LEU A 13 3.79 9.77 12.67
CA LEU A 13 4.17 8.59 13.45
C LEU A 13 2.93 7.92 14.05
N SER A 14 2.02 8.68 14.67
CA SER A 14 0.78 8.12 15.24
C SER A 14 -0.11 7.49 14.18
N CYS A 15 -0.28 8.15 13.03
CA CYS A 15 -1.07 7.61 11.91
C CYS A 15 -0.44 6.34 11.34
N SER A 16 0.89 6.31 11.21
CA SER A 16 1.62 5.14 10.69
C SER A 16 1.48 3.93 11.62
N ILE A 17 1.60 4.12 12.93
CA ILE A 17 1.44 3.04 13.91
C ILE A 17 0.01 2.51 13.88
N PHE A 18 -0.98 3.41 13.94
CA PHE A 18 -2.39 3.01 13.90
C PHE A 18 -2.73 2.27 12.59
N GLY A 19 -2.31 2.81 11.46
CA GLY A 19 -2.50 2.20 10.15
C GLY A 19 -1.83 0.83 10.03
N ALA A 20 -0.61 0.67 10.55
CA ALA A 20 0.08 -0.62 10.58
C ALA A 20 -0.67 -1.65 11.42
N LEU A 21 -1.15 -1.28 12.61
CA LEU A 21 -1.95 -2.16 13.46
C LEU A 21 -3.22 -2.63 12.74
N CYS A 22 -3.99 -1.70 12.16
CA CYS A 22 -5.18 -2.04 11.40
C CYS A 22 -4.88 -2.99 10.22
N ALA A 23 -3.80 -2.73 9.48
CA ALA A 23 -3.40 -3.57 8.35
C ALA A 23 -3.00 -4.99 8.82
N ILE A 24 -2.22 -5.10 9.89
CA ILE A 24 -1.80 -6.39 10.47
C ILE A 24 -3.01 -7.17 10.96
N THR A 25 -3.93 -6.53 11.71
CA THR A 25 -5.16 -7.17 12.18
C THR A 25 -5.98 -7.72 11.01
N PHE A 26 -6.14 -6.93 9.93
CA PHE A 26 -6.85 -7.38 8.74
C PHE A 26 -6.16 -8.58 8.06
N ILE A 27 -4.83 -8.52 7.88
CA ILE A 27 -4.03 -9.61 7.31
C ILE A 27 -4.21 -10.89 8.12
N ILE A 28 -4.13 -10.82 9.45
CA ILE A 28 -4.33 -11.97 10.35
C ILE A 28 -5.73 -12.55 10.19
N ILE A 29 -6.77 -11.71 10.17
CA ILE A 29 -8.16 -12.17 9.98
C ILE A 29 -8.31 -12.90 8.65
N VAL A 30 -7.79 -12.36 7.55
CA VAL A 30 -7.90 -13.00 6.22
C VAL A 30 -7.18 -14.34 6.18
N ILE A 31 -6.00 -14.45 6.79
CA ILE A 31 -5.24 -15.70 6.85
C ILE A 31 -5.96 -16.75 7.70
N HIS A 32 -6.55 -16.35 8.82
CA HIS A 32 -7.21 -17.27 9.76
C HIS A 32 -8.54 -17.83 9.24
N TYR A 33 -9.27 -17.06 8.42
CA TYR A 33 -10.58 -17.45 7.91
C TYR A 33 -10.59 -17.65 6.37
N PRO A 34 -10.04 -18.77 5.85
CA PRO A 34 -9.97 -19.05 4.42
C PRO A 34 -11.33 -19.23 3.75
N GLN A 35 -12.38 -19.50 4.53
CA GLN A 35 -13.76 -19.63 4.05
C GLN A 35 -14.28 -18.36 3.36
N PHE A 36 -13.70 -17.20 3.67
CA PHE A 36 -14.10 -15.91 3.08
C PHE A 36 -13.18 -15.46 1.93
N TRP A 37 -12.38 -16.34 1.32
CA TRP A 37 -11.47 -15.97 0.21
C TRP A 37 -12.19 -15.71 -1.12
N THR A 38 -12.97 -14.63 -1.12
CA THR A 38 -13.54 -14.01 -2.30
C THR A 38 -12.47 -13.16 -3.00
N THR A 39 -12.65 -12.92 -4.30
CA THR A 39 -11.76 -12.08 -5.09
C THR A 39 -11.63 -10.66 -4.52
N THR A 40 -12.73 -10.10 -4.02
CA THR A 40 -12.73 -8.78 -3.38
C THR A 40 -11.88 -8.76 -2.12
N ILE A 41 -11.93 -9.83 -1.31
CA ILE A 41 -11.12 -9.94 -0.09
C ILE A 41 -9.64 -10.13 -0.45
N LEU A 42 -9.31 -10.87 -1.49
CA LEU A 42 -7.92 -10.99 -1.97
C LEU A 42 -7.35 -9.65 -2.47
N LEU A 43 -8.17 -8.85 -3.15
CA LEU A 43 -7.79 -7.50 -3.57
C LEU A 43 -7.63 -6.55 -2.38
N ALA A 44 -8.52 -6.65 -1.37
CA ALA A 44 -8.41 -5.88 -0.13
C ALA A 44 -7.16 -6.30 0.68
N PHE A 45 -6.84 -7.59 0.66
CA PHE A 45 -5.62 -8.12 1.26
C PHE A 45 -4.36 -7.57 0.59
N ASN A 46 -4.33 -7.48 -0.74
CA ASN A 46 -3.24 -6.81 -1.45
C ASN A 46 -3.12 -5.32 -1.06
N SER A 47 -4.24 -4.61 -0.91
CA SER A 47 -4.23 -3.22 -0.40
C SER A 47 -3.70 -3.14 1.03
N ALA A 48 -4.04 -4.08 1.90
CA ALA A 48 -3.55 -4.10 3.27
C ALA A 48 -2.02 -4.31 3.31
N ILE A 49 -1.47 -5.16 2.45
CA ILE A 49 -0.02 -5.34 2.30
C ILE A 49 0.62 -4.04 1.80
N ALA A 50 0.09 -3.44 0.74
CA ALA A 50 0.61 -2.18 0.21
C ALA A 50 0.55 -1.05 1.26
N GLY A 51 -0.56 -0.96 2.00
CA GLY A 51 -0.75 -0.01 3.09
C GLY A 51 0.21 -0.25 4.25
N LEU A 52 0.51 -1.51 4.59
CA LEU A 52 1.51 -1.83 5.59
C LEU A 52 2.90 -1.31 5.19
N ILE A 53 3.29 -1.48 3.92
CA ILE A 53 4.56 -0.96 3.41
C ILE A 53 4.61 0.57 3.52
N ILE A 54 3.53 1.27 3.15
CA ILE A 54 3.44 2.73 3.30
C ILE A 54 3.59 3.15 4.77
N ASN A 55 2.88 2.48 5.68
CA ASN A 55 2.91 2.83 7.10
C ASN A 55 4.30 2.61 7.69
N VAL A 56 4.99 1.53 7.32
CA VAL A 56 6.38 1.30 7.73
C VAL A 56 7.32 2.37 7.15
N ALA A 57 7.17 2.70 5.86
CA ALA A 57 7.95 3.74 5.20
C ALA A 57 7.77 5.11 5.88
N SER A 58 6.52 5.49 6.10
CA SER A 58 6.11 6.76 6.71
C SER A 58 6.55 6.86 8.17
N GLY A 59 6.44 5.77 8.93
CA GLY A 59 6.95 5.67 10.30
C GLY A 59 8.47 5.84 10.34
N SER A 60 9.20 5.20 9.41
CA SER A 60 10.65 5.34 9.31
C SER A 60 11.09 6.77 8.98
N GLN A 61 10.32 7.48 8.16
CA GLN A 61 10.56 8.89 7.82
C GLN A 61 10.29 9.81 9.00
N ALA A 62 9.18 9.60 9.72
CA ALA A 62 8.84 10.39 10.90
C ALA A 62 9.88 10.24 12.02
N LEU A 63 10.34 9.01 12.29
CA LEU A 63 11.40 8.75 13.26
C LEU A 63 12.71 9.45 12.89
N TYR A 64 13.03 9.52 11.59
CA TYR A 64 14.23 10.19 11.14
C TYR A 64 14.17 11.71 11.30
N GLN A 65 13.04 12.32 10.93
CA GLN A 65 12.83 13.75 11.12
C GLN A 65 12.96 14.15 12.61
N LEU A 66 12.53 13.28 13.52
CA LEU A 66 12.66 13.48 14.96
C LEU A 66 14.09 13.30 15.47
N ASN A 67 14.92 12.48 14.82
CA ASN A 67 16.25 12.11 15.32
C ASN A 67 17.40 12.98 14.77
N SER A 68 17.13 13.96 13.89
CA SER A 68 18.12 14.92 13.35
C SER A 68 19.43 14.31 12.79
N ASN A 69 19.45 13.03 12.43
CA ASN A 69 20.66 12.40 11.89
C ASN A 69 20.78 12.71 10.40
N GLY A 70 21.72 13.54 9.97
CA GLY A 70 21.89 13.95 8.56
C GLY A 70 22.63 12.93 7.68
N ASN A 71 22.06 11.73 7.47
CA ASN A 71 22.65 10.75 6.56
C ASN A 71 21.92 10.73 5.21
N ASP A 72 22.48 11.43 4.23
CA ASP A 72 21.86 11.73 2.93
C ASP A 72 21.48 10.49 2.11
N ALA A 73 22.24 9.40 2.20
CA ALA A 73 21.95 8.15 1.49
C ALA A 73 20.64 7.49 1.98
N LEU A 74 20.35 7.58 3.27
CA LEU A 74 19.10 7.06 3.85
C LEU A 74 17.90 7.95 3.49
N CYS A 75 18.13 9.25 3.27
CA CYS A 75 17.09 10.17 2.82
C CYS A 75 16.60 9.82 1.42
N ALA A 76 17.53 9.61 0.47
CA ALA A 76 17.21 9.23 -0.90
C ALA A 76 16.46 7.87 -0.97
N PHE A 77 16.94 6.87 -0.23
CA PHE A 77 16.29 5.55 -0.18
C PHE A 77 14.86 5.62 0.39
N ARG A 78 14.62 6.44 1.42
CA ARG A 78 13.27 6.64 1.98
C ARG A 78 12.34 7.38 1.03
N GLY A 79 12.83 8.41 0.33
CA GLY A 79 12.07 9.10 -0.70
C GLY A 79 11.62 8.14 -1.80
N PHE A 80 12.53 7.28 -2.27
CA PHE A 80 12.20 6.19 -3.20
C PHE A 80 11.13 5.26 -2.62
N LEU A 81 11.29 4.80 -1.39
CA LEU A 81 10.40 3.82 -0.77
C LEU A 81 8.99 4.39 -0.55
N LEU A 82 8.88 5.66 -0.15
CA LEU A 82 7.61 6.37 -0.04
C LEU A 82 6.93 6.56 -1.40
N HIS A 83 7.69 6.92 -2.44
CA HIS A 83 7.14 7.10 -3.79
C HIS A 83 6.63 5.77 -4.37
N ALA A 84 7.45 4.70 -4.27
CA ALA A 84 7.09 3.35 -4.68
C ALA A 84 5.84 2.85 -3.94
N ALA A 85 5.80 3.02 -2.61
CA ALA A 85 4.71 2.54 -1.78
C ALA A 85 3.40 3.30 -2.08
N THR A 86 3.47 4.61 -2.29
CA THR A 86 2.31 5.43 -2.67
C THR A 86 1.77 5.03 -4.04
N GLY A 87 2.66 4.84 -5.02
CA GLY A 87 2.29 4.34 -6.35
C GLY A 87 1.61 2.97 -6.27
N LEU A 88 2.16 2.08 -5.44
CA LEU A 88 1.61 0.75 -5.20
C LEU A 88 0.19 0.80 -4.65
N LEU A 89 -0.06 1.59 -3.61
CA LEU A 89 -1.40 1.73 -3.02
C LEU A 89 -2.39 2.31 -4.02
N TYR A 90 -2.00 3.37 -4.74
CA TYR A 90 -2.84 4.00 -5.76
C TYR A 90 -3.25 3.01 -6.84
N GLN A 91 -2.28 2.26 -7.39
CA GLN A 91 -2.56 1.30 -8.44
C GLN A 91 -3.41 0.13 -7.92
N THR A 92 -3.26 -0.31 -6.66
CA THR A 92 -4.14 -1.33 -6.09
C THR A 92 -5.59 -0.85 -5.93
N LEU A 93 -5.81 0.39 -5.52
CA LEU A 93 -7.15 0.99 -5.48
C LEU A 93 -7.76 1.09 -6.88
N CYS A 94 -6.95 1.39 -7.89
CA CYS A 94 -7.37 1.39 -9.29
C CYS A 94 -7.82 -0.02 -9.74
N VAL A 95 -7.03 -1.05 -9.47
CA VAL A 95 -7.39 -2.45 -9.77
C VAL A 95 -8.69 -2.87 -9.08
N GLN A 96 -8.88 -2.48 -7.82
CA GLN A 96 -10.14 -2.73 -7.10
C GLN A 96 -11.34 -2.06 -7.75
N THR A 97 -11.18 -0.79 -8.16
CA THR A 97 -12.24 -0.01 -8.80
C THR A 97 -12.61 -0.61 -10.16
N ILE A 98 -11.60 -0.96 -10.96
CA ILE A 98 -11.77 -1.64 -12.25
C ILE A 98 -12.49 -2.98 -12.05
N TYR A 99 -12.09 -3.78 -11.07
CA TYR A 99 -12.77 -5.04 -10.77
C TYR A 99 -14.24 -4.84 -10.41
N ARG A 100 -14.56 -3.88 -9.52
CA ARG A 100 -15.94 -3.56 -9.14
C ARG A 100 -16.76 -3.11 -10.34
N LEU A 101 -16.19 -2.29 -11.23
CA LEU A 101 -16.82 -1.88 -12.47
C LEU A 101 -17.19 -3.08 -13.36
N PHE A 102 -16.27 -4.03 -13.56
CA PHE A 102 -16.53 -5.23 -14.36
C PHE A 102 -17.53 -6.18 -13.72
N VAL A 103 -17.58 -6.26 -12.40
CA VAL A 103 -18.58 -7.08 -11.70
C VAL A 103 -19.98 -6.48 -11.81
N VAL A 104 -20.12 -5.17 -11.66
CA VAL A 104 -21.42 -4.48 -11.63
C VAL A 104 -21.96 -4.24 -13.05
N VAL A 105 -21.15 -3.71 -13.96
CA VAL A 105 -21.61 -3.28 -15.29
C VAL A 105 -21.53 -4.40 -16.32
N TYR A 106 -20.49 -5.25 -16.24
CA TYR A 106 -20.22 -6.29 -17.23
C TYR A 106 -20.37 -7.71 -16.65
N ALA A 107 -21.47 -7.96 -15.93
CA ALA A 107 -21.74 -9.23 -15.26
C ALA A 107 -21.66 -10.47 -16.19
N THR A 108 -21.93 -10.29 -17.49
CA THR A 108 -21.86 -11.37 -18.51
C THR A 108 -20.43 -11.78 -18.87
N ARG A 109 -19.41 -10.93 -18.65
CA ARG A 109 -18.01 -11.22 -19.00
C ARG A 109 -17.24 -11.89 -17.86
N ARG A 110 -17.66 -13.10 -17.47
CA ARG A 110 -17.06 -13.88 -16.37
C ARG A 110 -15.56 -14.16 -16.53
N TYR A 111 -15.05 -14.21 -17.77
CA TYR A 111 -13.63 -14.43 -18.04
C TYR A 111 -12.75 -13.37 -17.34
N LEU A 112 -13.11 -12.09 -17.45
CA LEU A 112 -12.37 -10.96 -16.87
C LEU A 112 -12.44 -10.91 -15.33
N GLN A 113 -13.37 -11.66 -14.73
CA GLN A 113 -13.57 -11.75 -13.28
C GLN A 113 -12.83 -12.94 -12.65
N SER A 114 -12.11 -13.73 -13.46
CA SER A 114 -11.37 -14.89 -12.99
C SER A 114 -10.25 -14.50 -12.02
N LYS A 115 -10.12 -15.28 -10.93
CA LYS A 115 -9.06 -15.11 -9.93
C LYS A 115 -7.66 -15.08 -10.56
N ARG A 116 -7.43 -15.88 -11.61
CA ARG A 116 -6.14 -15.95 -12.30
C ARG A 116 -5.75 -14.61 -12.95
N ILE A 117 -6.69 -13.97 -13.66
CA ILE A 117 -6.44 -12.69 -14.33
C ILE A 117 -6.15 -11.60 -13.31
N ILE A 118 -6.88 -11.60 -12.19
CA ILE A 118 -6.72 -10.58 -11.15
C ILE A 118 -5.37 -10.73 -10.43
N ILE A 119 -4.92 -11.96 -10.19
CA ILE A 119 -3.57 -12.21 -9.68
C ILE A 119 -2.52 -11.72 -10.68
N SER A 120 -2.68 -12.03 -11.98
CA SER A 120 -1.75 -11.53 -13.02
C SER A 120 -1.71 -10.00 -13.09
N ILE A 121 -2.88 -9.32 -13.06
CA ILE A 121 -2.96 -7.85 -13.04
C ILE A 121 -2.27 -7.30 -11.80
N THR A 122 -2.47 -7.92 -10.64
CA THR A 122 -1.80 -7.52 -9.39
C THR A 122 -0.29 -7.65 -9.52
N ILE A 123 0.24 -8.76 -10.05
CA ILE A 123 1.69 -8.94 -10.24
C ILE A 123 2.26 -7.87 -11.18
N ILE A 124 1.59 -7.62 -12.31
CA ILE A 124 2.00 -6.58 -13.27
C ILE A 124 1.98 -5.19 -12.61
N GLN A 125 0.95 -4.90 -11.82
CA GLN A 125 0.79 -3.66 -11.06
C GLN A 125 1.98 -3.43 -10.11
N TRP A 126 2.40 -4.45 -9.37
CA TRP A 126 3.56 -4.37 -8.49
C TRP A 126 4.86 -4.07 -9.26
N LEU A 127 5.08 -4.77 -10.38
CA LEU A 127 6.26 -4.52 -11.22
C LEU A 127 6.27 -3.08 -11.76
N ILE A 128 5.14 -2.60 -12.28
CA ILE A 128 5.01 -1.22 -12.77
C ILE A 128 5.28 -0.23 -11.64
N SER A 129 4.68 -0.41 -10.46
CA SER A 129 4.88 0.49 -9.31
C SER A 129 6.36 0.62 -8.91
N ILE A 130 7.11 -0.49 -8.92
CA ILE A 130 8.54 -0.48 -8.60
C ILE A 130 9.35 0.23 -9.70
N THR A 131 9.08 -0.06 -10.97
CA THR A 131 9.82 0.54 -12.09
C THR A 131 9.61 2.06 -12.16
N PHE A 132 8.39 2.56 -11.91
CA PHE A 132 8.11 3.99 -11.89
C PHE A 132 8.77 4.72 -10.71
N ALA A 133 9.15 4.01 -9.66
CA ALA A 133 9.80 4.61 -8.52
C ALA A 133 11.30 4.86 -8.73
N ILE A 134 11.92 4.20 -9.73
CA ILE A 134 13.35 4.35 -10.00
C ILE A 134 13.58 5.76 -10.56
N PRO A 135 14.38 6.61 -9.86
CA PRO A 135 14.72 7.92 -10.40
C PRO A 135 15.52 7.74 -11.69
N ALA A 136 15.03 8.34 -12.78
CA ALA A 136 15.68 8.37 -14.08
C ALA A 136 16.85 9.37 -14.12
#